data_AF-A0A447R8N1-F1
#
_entry.id   AF-A0A447R8N1-F1
#
_cell.length_a   1.000
_cell.length_b   1.000
_cell.length_c   1.000
_cell.angle_alpha   90.00
_cell.angle_beta   90.00
_cell.angle_gamma   90.00
#
_symmetry.space_group_name_H-M   'P 1'
#
loop_
_entity.id
_entity.type
_entity.pdbx_description
1 polymer ?
#
loop_
_entity_poly.entity_id
_entity_poly.type
_entity_poly.pdbx_seq_one_letter_code
_entity_poly.pdbx_strand_id
1 'polypeptide(L)'
;MAQREKPESHARPFILTLGLIFLGFSGLGISIWPNIIPPDISLYAAAAPPQSQRFMLVGALIIIPIILAYTFWSYYVFRGKVRHGEGYH
;
A
#
# COMPACT_ATOMS: atom_id res chain seq x y z
N MET A 1 -40.10 -8.59 -13.53
CA MET A 1 -38.70 -9.06 -13.64
C MET A 1 -37.89 -8.37 -12.55
N ALA A 2 -37.61 -9.04 -11.45
CA ALA A 2 -36.88 -8.45 -10.32
C ALA A 2 -35.38 -8.39 -10.67
N GLN A 3 -34.85 -7.19 -10.88
CA GLN A 3 -33.41 -6.98 -10.96
C GLN A 3 -32.80 -7.30 -9.60
N ARG A 4 -31.95 -8.33 -9.54
CA ARG A 4 -31.12 -8.60 -8.37
C ARG A 4 -30.09 -7.49 -8.25
N GLU A 5 -30.28 -6.56 -7.32
CA GLU A 5 -29.18 -5.72 -6.86
C GLU A 5 -28.08 -6.62 -6.29
N LYS A 6 -26.92 -6.63 -6.94
CA LYS A 6 -25.75 -7.33 -6.43
C LYS A 6 -25.28 -6.52 -5.21
N PRO A 7 -24.98 -7.16 -4.07
CA PRO A 7 -24.44 -6.43 -2.93
C PRO A 7 -23.19 -5.67 -3.39
N GLU A 8 -23.22 -4.34 -3.28
CA GLU A 8 -22.12 -3.45 -3.62
C GLU A 8 -20.89 -3.85 -2.79
N SER A 9 -20.02 -4.65 -3.39
CA SER A 9 -18.81 -5.12 -2.73
C SER A 9 -17.80 -3.97 -2.72
N HIS A 10 -17.77 -3.21 -1.62
CA HIS A 10 -16.82 -2.10 -1.43
C HIS A 10 -15.35 -2.53 -1.52
N ALA A 11 -15.05 -3.82 -1.40
CA ALA A 11 -13.71 -4.36 -1.59
C ALA A 11 -13.20 -4.23 -3.03
N ARG A 12 -14.08 -4.35 -4.03
CA ARG A 12 -13.69 -4.27 -5.45
C ARG A 12 -13.12 -2.89 -5.84
N PRO A 13 -13.82 -1.76 -5.61
CA PRO A 13 -13.26 -0.46 -5.94
C PRO A 13 -12.00 -0.17 -5.12
N PHE A 14 -11.92 -0.58 -3.85
CA PHE A 14 -10.71 -0.41 -3.02
C PHE A 14 -9.48 -1.10 -3.62
N ILE A 15 -9.59 -2.37 -4.00
CA ILE A 15 -8.48 -3.13 -4.61
C ILE A 15 -8.11 -2.58 -5.98
N LEU A 16 -9.10 -2.16 -6.78
CA LEU A 16 -8.84 -1.54 -8.10
C LEU A 16 -8.10 -0.20 -7.96
N THR A 17 -8.48 0.64 -6.99
CA THR A 17 -7.77 1.89 -6.72
C THR A 17 -6.35 1.62 -6.22
N LEU A 18 -6.17 0.64 -5.32
CA LEU A 18 -4.83 0.25 -4.86
C LEU A 18 -3.94 -0.21 -6.02
N GLY A 19 -4.50 -1.02 -6.93
CA GLY A 19 -3.81 -1.46 -8.16
C GLY A 19 -3.48 -0.31 -9.10
N LEU A 20 -4.41 0.65 -9.28
CA LEU A 20 -4.20 1.81 -10.14
C LEU A 20 -3.10 2.74 -9.60
N ILE A 21 -3.10 2.99 -8.30
CA ILE A 21 -2.03 3.75 -7.63
C ILE A 21 -0.70 3.01 -7.76
N PHE A 22 -0.66 1.71 -7.46
CA PHE A 22 0.54 0.89 -7.59
C PHE A 22 1.11 0.92 -9.02
N LEU A 23 0.25 0.82 -10.02
CA LEU A 23 0.63 0.87 -11.43
C LEU A 23 1.17 2.25 -11.82
N GLY A 24 0.53 3.33 -11.36
CA GLY A 24 1.01 4.70 -11.58
C GLY A 24 2.41 4.93 -10.98
N PHE A 25 2.61 4.52 -9.73
CA PHE A 25 3.93 4.61 -9.08
C PHE A 25 5.00 3.76 -9.78
N SER A 26 4.63 2.56 -10.21
CA SER A 26 5.54 1.68 -10.95
C SER A 26 5.93 2.29 -12.31
N GLY A 27 4.96 2.86 -13.03
CA GLY A 27 5.20 3.56 -14.31
C GLY A 27 6.13 4.76 -14.15
N LEU A 28 5.94 5.55 -13.08
CA LEU A 28 6.86 6.66 -12.75
C LEU A 28 8.27 6.16 -12.42
N GLY A 29 8.39 5.11 -11.61
CA GLY A 29 9.68 4.51 -11.26
C GLY A 29 10.44 4.01 -12.48
N ILE A 30 9.75 3.33 -13.41
CA ILE A 30 10.34 2.85 -14.67
C ILE A 30 10.77 4.02 -15.56
N SER A 31 9.98 5.10 -15.60
CA SER A 31 10.30 6.28 -16.42
C SER A 31 11.55 7.03 -15.95
N ILE A 32 11.90 6.95 -14.67
CA ILE A 32 13.05 7.64 -14.07
C ILE A 32 14.29 6.73 -14.11
N TRP A 33 14.12 5.43 -14.27
CA TRP A 33 15.23 4.50 -14.41
C TRP A 33 16.00 4.75 -15.72
N PRO A 34 17.36 4.80 -15.74
CA PRO A 34 18.31 4.46 -14.66
C PRO A 34 18.82 5.66 -13.82
N ASN A 35 18.41 6.88 -14.13
CA ASN A 35 18.92 8.11 -13.52
C ASN A 35 17.87 8.78 -12.64
N ILE A 36 18.04 8.70 -11.32
CA ILE A 36 17.13 9.36 -10.35
C ILE A 36 17.09 10.88 -10.57
N ILE A 37 18.25 11.49 -10.92
CA ILE A 37 18.38 12.92 -11.29
C ILE A 37 19.39 13.01 -12.45
N PRO A 38 18.95 13.31 -13.70
CA PRO A 38 19.86 13.62 -14.82
C PRO A 38 20.57 14.96 -14.56
N PRO A 39 21.91 15.13 -14.77
CA PRO A 39 22.84 14.29 -15.55
C PRO A 39 23.88 13.48 -14.73
N ASP A 40 24.03 13.68 -13.42
CA ASP A 40 25.21 13.17 -12.68
C ASP A 40 24.93 12.08 -11.63
N ILE A 41 23.65 11.80 -11.30
CA ILE A 41 23.32 10.87 -10.21
C ILE A 41 22.51 9.68 -10.73
N SER A 42 23.23 8.60 -11.02
CA SER A 42 22.62 7.28 -11.26
C SER A 42 22.07 6.69 -9.95
N LEU A 43 21.11 5.76 -10.06
CA LEU A 43 20.58 5.01 -8.92
C LEU A 43 21.69 4.42 -8.02
N TYR A 44 22.79 3.99 -8.63
CA TYR A 44 23.94 3.39 -7.95
C TYR A 44 24.83 4.42 -7.27
N ALA A 45 24.98 5.61 -7.85
CA ALA A 45 25.75 6.70 -7.25
C ALA A 45 25.03 7.30 -6.03
N ALA A 46 23.69 7.30 -6.03
CA ALA A 46 22.87 7.68 -4.88
C ALA A 46 22.72 6.57 -3.82
N ALA A 47 23.24 5.36 -4.06
CA ALA A 47 23.07 4.26 -3.14
C ALA A 47 23.90 4.46 -1.86
N ALA A 48 23.28 4.17 -0.71
CA ALA A 48 23.97 4.19 0.57
C ALA A 48 25.07 3.11 0.63
N PRO A 49 26.09 3.26 1.51
CA PRO A 49 27.11 2.23 1.70
C PRO A 49 26.50 0.85 1.98
N PRO A 50 27.04 -0.25 1.42
CA PRO A 50 26.43 -1.58 1.49
C PRO A 50 26.16 -2.11 2.91
N GLN A 51 26.88 -1.63 3.92
CA GLN A 51 26.67 -2.00 5.32
C GLN A 51 25.42 -1.33 5.91
N SER A 52 25.20 -0.06 5.60
CA SER A 52 23.99 0.67 6.00
C SER A 52 22.74 0.14 5.28
N GLN A 53 22.87 -0.16 3.98
CA GLN A 53 21.77 -0.76 3.20
C GLN A 53 21.36 -2.13 3.74
N ARG A 54 22.32 -2.98 4.15
CA ARG A 54 22.02 -4.27 4.79
C ARG A 54 21.33 -4.12 6.13
N PHE A 55 21.74 -3.16 6.96
CA PHE A 55 21.06 -2.85 8.22
C PHE A 55 19.61 -2.41 7.97
N MET A 56 19.39 -1.48 7.04
CA MET A 56 18.06 -1.01 6.65
C MET A 56 17.20 -2.16 6.10
N LEU A 57 17.77 -3.06 5.29
CA LEU A 57 17.06 -4.21 4.74
C LEU A 57 16.55 -5.14 5.85
N VAL A 58 17.38 -5.48 6.83
CA VAL A 58 16.97 -6.32 7.97
C VAL A 58 15.89 -5.61 8.79
N GLY A 59 16.05 -4.32 9.07
CA GLY A 59 15.04 -3.52 9.75
C GLY A 59 13.71 -3.49 8.98
N ALA A 60 13.75 -3.25 7.67
CA ALA A 60 12.58 -3.23 6.80
C ALA A 60 11.89 -4.60 6.74
N LEU A 61 12.65 -5.69 6.67
CA LEU A 61 12.10 -7.05 6.63
C LEU A 61 11.29 -7.39 7.90
N ILE A 62 11.61 -6.79 9.04
CA ILE A 62 10.87 -6.96 10.30
C ILE A 62 9.76 -5.92 10.43
N ILE A 63 10.03 -4.66 10.13
CA ILE A 63 9.09 -3.56 10.36
C ILE A 63 7.92 -3.60 9.37
N ILE A 64 8.18 -3.87 8.08
CA ILE A 64 7.13 -3.94 7.05
C ILE A 64 6.05 -4.98 7.41
N PRO A 65 6.36 -6.25 7.74
CA PRO A 65 5.32 -7.21 8.08
C PRO A 65 4.58 -6.84 9.37
N ILE A 66 5.23 -6.22 10.36
CA ILE A 66 4.54 -5.72 11.57
C ILE A 66 3.52 -4.65 11.20
N ILE A 67 3.91 -3.67 10.38
CA ILE A 67 3.01 -2.61 9.90
C ILE A 67 1.83 -3.23 9.15
N LEU A 68 2.10 -4.12 8.20
CA LEU A 68 1.05 -4.79 7.42
C LEU A 68 0.10 -5.61 8.29
N ALA A 69 0.63 -6.35 9.28
CA ALA A 69 -0.17 -7.12 10.22
C ALA A 69 -1.08 -6.21 11.06
N TYR A 70 -0.54 -5.09 11.57
CA TYR A 70 -1.33 -4.11 12.32
C TYR A 70 -2.39 -3.44 11.45
N THR A 71 -2.05 -3.04 10.22
CA THR A 71 -3.00 -2.47 9.26
C THR A 71 -4.11 -3.48 8.97
N PHE A 72 -3.78 -4.73 8.66
CA PHE A 72 -4.77 -5.78 8.42
C PHE A 72 -5.66 -6.03 9.65
N TRP A 73 -5.05 -6.11 10.84
CA TRP A 73 -5.78 -6.29 12.09
C TRP A 73 -6.73 -5.12 12.37
N SER A 74 -6.30 -3.88 12.14
CA SER A 74 -7.13 -2.69 12.27
C SER A 74 -8.37 -2.79 11.36
N TYR A 75 -8.18 -3.08 10.08
CA TYR A 75 -9.29 -3.31 9.16
C TYR A 75 -10.19 -4.48 9.61
N TYR A 76 -9.61 -5.54 10.18
CA TYR A 76 -10.37 -6.67 10.68
C TYR A 76 -11.21 -6.31 11.92
N VAL A 77 -10.65 -5.61 12.89
CA VAL A 77 -11.34 -5.17 14.11
C VAL A 77 -12.46 -4.19 13.79
N PHE A 78 -12.18 -3.21 12.93
CA PHE A 78 -13.16 -2.19 12.55
C PHE A 78 -14.12 -2.62 11.43
N ARG A 79 -14.06 -3.87 10.95
CA ARG A 79 -15.07 -4.41 10.02
C ARG A 79 -16.43 -4.68 10.67
N GLY A 80 -16.50 -4.62 12.01
CA GLY A 80 -17.74 -4.75 12.76
C GLY A 80 -18.74 -3.67 12.36
N LYS A 81 -19.89 -4.07 11.85
CA LYS A 81 -20.95 -3.16 11.38
C LYS A 81 -21.38 -2.24 12.53
N VAL A 82 -21.27 -0.92 12.36
CA VAL A 82 -21.92 0.04 13.26
C VAL A 82 -23.43 -0.14 13.11
N ARG A 83 -24.08 -0.79 14.09
CA ARG A 83 -25.54 -0.86 14.20
C ARG A 83 -26.04 0.57 14.40
N HIS A 84 -26.63 1.14 13.35
CA HIS A 84 -27.39 2.39 13.46
C HIS A 84 -28.65 2.07 14.28
N GLY A 85 -28.59 2.30 15.60
CA GLY A 85 -29.72 2.06 16.50
C GLY A 85 -29.43 1.96 18.00
N GLU A 86 -28.17 1.79 18.44
CA GLU A 86 -27.84 1.62 19.88
C GLU A 86 -27.33 2.90 20.56
N GLY A 87 -27.82 4.06 20.11
CA GLY A 87 -27.46 5.38 20.64
C GLY A 87 -28.67 6.31 20.81
N TYR A 88 -29.83 5.75 21.13
CA TYR A 88 -31.02 6.52 21.53
C TYR A 88 -31.50 6.05 22.89
N HIS A 89 -30.83 6.52 23.93
CA HIS A 89 -31.42 6.72 25.25
C HIS A 89 -30.75 7.94 25.89
#